data_AF-A0A3A6MYX6-F1
#
_entry.id   AF-A0A3A6MYX6-F1
#
_cell.length_a   1.000
_cell.length_b   1.000
_cell.length_c   1.000
_cell.angle_alpha   90.00
_cell.angle_beta   90.00
_cell.angle_gamma   90.00
#
_symmetry.space_group_name_H-M   'P 1'
#
loop_
_entity.id
_entity.type
_entity.pdbx_description
1 polymer ?
#
loop_
_entity_poly.entity_id
_entity_poly.type
_entity_poly.pdbx_seq_one_letter_code
_entity_poly.pdbx_strand_id
1 'polypeptide(L)' 'RYLEPKQGEKVNALILHRGPQRVSLLLTDCLLDIDLPPNPSFHINAGDTVKVRLARVNAQDNLLRVEW' A
#
# COMPACT_ATOMS: atom_id res chain seq x y z
N ARG A 1 0.06 -14.23 -4.92
CA ARG A 1 -1.14 -15.07 -5.15
C ARG A 1 -2.36 -14.55 -4.41
N TYR A 2 -2.34 -14.43 -3.07
CA TYR A 2 -3.48 -13.92 -2.31
C TYR A 2 -4.04 -12.56 -2.80
N LEU A 3 -3.16 -11.65 -3.23
CA LEU A 3 -3.56 -10.33 -3.73
C LEU A 3 -3.99 -10.30 -5.21
N GLU A 4 -3.74 -11.35 -6.00
CA GLU A 4 -4.06 -11.37 -7.44
C GLU A 4 -5.56 -11.18 -7.73
N PRO A 5 -6.50 -11.87 -7.06
CA PRO A 5 -7.92 -11.64 -7.29
C PRO A 5 -8.38 -10.25 -6.85
N LYS A 6 -7.60 -9.54 -6.04
CA LYS A 6 -7.90 -8.18 -5.55
C LYS A 6 -7.34 -7.08 -6.46
N GLN A 7 -6.74 -7.41 -7.60
CA GLN A 7 -6.19 -6.40 -8.51
C GLN A 7 -7.28 -5.40 -8.93
N GLY A 8 -6.97 -4.11 -8.81
CA GLY A 8 -7.90 -3.00 -9.07
C GLY A 8 -8.70 -2.57 -7.85
N GLU A 9 -8.79 -3.39 -6.81
CA GLU A 9 -9.49 -3.06 -5.58
C GLU A 9 -8.67 -2.12 -4.68
N LYS A 10 -9.38 -1.46 -3.76
CA LYS A 10 -8.80 -0.70 -2.67
C LYS A 10 -8.75 -1.56 -1.42
N VAL A 11 -7.55 -1.74 -0.87
CA VAL A 11 -7.31 -2.52 0.35
C VAL A 11 -6.83 -1.62 1.48
N ASN A 12 -7.01 -2.08 2.72
CA ASN A 12 -6.57 -1.33 3.89
C ASN A 12 -5.04 -1.45 4.07
N ALA A 13 -4.41 -0.34 4.42
CA ALA A 13 -3.01 -0.26 4.75
C ALA A 13 -2.81 0.61 5.99
N LEU A 14 -2.03 0.12 6.95
CA LEU A 14 -1.63 0.86 8.14
C LEU A 14 -0.37 1.66 7.85
N ILE A 15 -0.33 2.93 8.24
CA ILE A 15 0.85 3.76 8.10
C ILE A 15 1.81 3.48 9.24
N LEU A 16 3.00 2.99 8.91
CA LEU A 16 4.04 2.68 9.90
C LEU A 16 4.94 3.88 10.16
N HIS A 17 5.38 4.53 9.08
CA HIS A 17 6.33 5.64 9.16
C HIS A 17 6.19 6.58 7.96
N ARG A 18 6.33 7.89 8.21
CA ARG A 18 6.31 8.93 7.17
C ARG A 18 7.68 9.58 7.07
N GLY A 19 8.45 9.18 6.06
CA GLY A 19 9.71 9.82 5.70
C GLY A 19 9.52 10.97 4.69
N PRO A 20 10.58 11.73 4.40
CA PRO A 20 10.54 12.83 3.45
C PRO A 20 10.37 12.39 1.99
N GLN A 21 10.81 11.18 1.63
CA GLN A 21 10.78 10.65 0.26
C GLN A 21 9.81 9.48 0.08
N ARG A 22 9.50 8.77 1.16
CA ARG A 22 8.64 7.58 1.14
C ARG A 22 7.83 7.49 2.42
N VAL A 23 6.64 6.93 2.31
CA VAL A 23 5.77 6.53 3.41
C VAL A 23 5.73 5.02 3.41
N SER A 24 6.11 4.40 4.53
CA SER A 24 6.05 2.95 4.71
C SER A 24 4.69 2.56 5.28
N LEU A 25 4.05 1.58 4.64
CA LEU A 25 2.74 1.08 5.00
C LEU A 25 2.74 -0.45 5.10
N LEU A 26 1.80 -0.98 5.88
CA LEU A 26 1.55 -2.41 6.02
C LEU A 26 0.17 -2.73 5.46
N LEU A 27 0.09 -3.56 4.42
CA LEU A 27 -1.18 -4.14 3.97
C LEU A 27 -1.73 -5.05 5.07
N THR A 28 -2.85 -4.67 5.66
CA THR A 28 -3.33 -5.30 6.91
C THR A 28 -3.83 -6.73 6.69
N ASP A 29 -4.35 -7.05 5.51
CA ASP A 29 -4.93 -8.35 5.20
C ASP A 29 -3.90 -9.48 5.12
N CYS A 30 -2.65 -9.15 4.79
CA CYS A 30 -1.59 -10.14 4.58
C CYS A 30 -0.25 -9.76 5.21
N LEU A 31 -0.24 -8.73 6.07
CA LEU A 31 0.94 -8.22 6.76
C LEU A 31 2.13 -7.99 5.82
N LEU A 32 1.86 -7.40 4.65
CA LEU A 32 2.88 -7.12 3.64
C LEU A 32 3.29 -5.65 3.69
N ASP A 33 4.58 -5.41 3.90
CA ASP A 33 5.16 -4.07 3.85
C ASP A 33 5.24 -3.56 2.40
N ILE A 34 4.88 -2.29 2.22
CA ILE A 34 4.99 -1.54 0.98
C ILE A 34 5.48 -0.13 1.28
N ASP A 35 6.01 0.57 0.27
CA ASP A 35 6.16 2.01 0.39
C ASP A 35 5.62 2.76 -0.82
N LEU A 36 5.09 3.94 -0.54
CA LEU A 36 4.57 4.88 -1.52
C LEU A 36 5.28 6.24 -1.40
N PRO A 37 5.38 7.03 -2.48
CA PRO A 37 5.85 8.40 -2.39
C PRO A 37 4.88 9.24 -1.54
N PRO A 38 5.32 10.24 -0.77
CA PRO A 38 4.42 11.08 0.00
C PRO A 38 3.41 11.78 -0.91
N ASN A 39 2.14 11.81 -0.48
CA ASN A 39 1.09 12.54 -1.18
C ASN A 39 0.73 13.81 -0.39
N PRO A 40 1.02 15.02 -0.91
CA PRO A 40 0.80 16.28 -0.19
C PRO A 40 -0.69 16.58 0.06
N SER A 41 -1.60 15.96 -0.70
CA SER A 41 -3.04 16.12 -0.48
C SER A 41 -3.57 15.30 0.70
N PHE A 42 -2.80 14.33 1.19
CA PHE A 42 -3.19 13.51 2.33
C PHE A 42 -2.41 13.90 3.58
N HIS A 43 -3.13 14.38 4.60
CA HIS A 43 -2.59 14.53 5.94
C HIS A 43 -2.67 13.16 6.64
N ILE A 44 -1.53 12.49 6.69
CA ILE A 44 -1.39 11.15 7.26
C ILE A 44 -0.32 11.10 8.34
N ASN A 45 -0.59 10.33 9.40
CA ASN A 45 0.30 10.08 10.53
C ASN A 45 0.53 8.58 10.72
N ALA A 46 1.61 8.23 11.43
CA ALA A 46 1.83 6.84 11.83
C ALA A 46 0.69 6.35 12.74
N GLY A 47 0.20 5.14 12.50
CA GLY A 47 -0.98 4.57 13.16
C GLY A 47 -2.29 4.75 12.39
N ASP A 48 -2.35 5.64 11.39
CA ASP A 48 -3.55 5.80 10.58
C ASP A 48 -3.75 4.62 9.62
N THR A 49 -5.00 4.22 9.41
CA THR A 49 -5.36 3.26 8.37
C THR A 49 -5.91 3.99 7.15
N VAL A 50 -5.34 3.73 5.99
CA VAL A 50 -5.75 4.30 4.70
C VAL A 50 -6.16 3.20 3.72
N LYS A 51 -6.84 3.59 2.65
CA LYS A 51 -7.13 2.69 1.53
C LYS A 51 -6.17 2.97 0.39
N VAL A 52 -5.49 1.93 -0.10
CA VAL A 52 -4.58 2.01 -1.25
C VAL A 52 -5.06 1.08 -2.36
N ARG A 53 -4.82 1.44 -3.62
CA ARG A 53 -5.26 0.66 -4.79
C ARG A 53 -4.18 -0.33 -5.24
N LEU A 54 -4.56 -1.59 -5.43
CA LEU A 54 -3.70 -2.61 -6.04
C LEU A 54 -3.68 -2.44 -7.57
N ALA A 55 -2.86 -1.52 -8.08
CA ALA A 55 -2.84 -1.15 -9.49
C ALA A 55 -2.43 -2.30 -10.43
N ARG A 56 -1.50 -3.15 -10.00
CA ARG A 56 -1.10 -4.37 -10.72
C ARG A 56 -0.57 -5.42 -9.75
N VAL A 57 -0.98 -6.66 -9.92
CA VAL A 57 -0.50 -7.80 -9.14
C VAL A 57 -0.22 -8.96 -10.10
N ASN A 58 0.99 -9.49 -10.07
CA ASN A 58 1.36 -10.70 -10.80
C ASN A 58 2.29 -11.53 -9.91
N ALA A 59 1.81 -12.67 -9.44
CA ALA A 59 2.59 -13.52 -8.54
C ALA A 59 3.66 -14.33 -9.25
N GLN A 60 3.48 -14.63 -10.55
CA GLN A 60 4.49 -15.34 -11.33
C GLN A 60 5.74 -14.48 -11.50
N ASP A 61 5.56 -13.18 -11.74
CA ASP A 61 6.65 -12.20 -11.91
C ASP A 61 7.05 -11.51 -10.59
N ASN A 62 6.42 -11.90 -9.46
CA ASN A 62 6.54 -11.23 -8.16
C ASN A 62 6.39 -9.71 -8.21
N LEU A 63 5.46 -9.24 -9.05
CA LEU A 63 5.19 -7.83 -9.28
C LEU A 63 3.98 -7.38 -8.45
N LEU A 64 4.18 -6.34 -7.64
CA LEU A 64 3.12 -5.64 -6.93
C LEU A 64 3.30 -4.14 -7.15
N ARG A 65 2.32 -3.51 -7.80
CA ARG A 65 2.23 -2.06 -7.95
C ARG A 65 1.04 -1.56 -7.16
N VAL A 66 1.31 -0.65 -6.23
CA VAL A 66 0.33 -0.01 -5.37
C VAL A 66 0.31 1.49 -5.65
N GLU A 67 -0.86 2.10 -5.55
CA GLU A 67 -1.08 3.53 -5.69
C GLU A 67 -1.96 4.04 -4.55
N TRP A 68 -1.88 5.33 -4.24
CA TRP A 68 -2.75 5.98 -3.25
C TRP A 68 -4.23 5.90 -3.62
#